data_AF-A0A7X6GJJ8-F1
#
_entry.id   AF-A0A7X6GJJ8-F1
#
_cell.length_a   1.000
_cell.length_b   1.000
_cell.length_c   1.000
_cell.angle_alpha   90.00
_cell.angle_beta   90.00
_cell.angle_gamma   90.00
#
_symmetry.space_group_name_H-M   'P 1'
#
loop_
_entity.id
_entity.type
_entity.pdbx_description
1 polymer ?
#
loop_
_entity_poly.entity_id
_entity_poly.type
_entity_poly.pdbx_seq_one_letter_code
_entity_poly.pdbx_strand_id
1 'polypeptide(L)'
;MSQISSKSGLKQGVIDGLPLLGGYIPVAISFGVIAVQAGFSTLEATLISVFIYAGASQFLLVAMVASGSPLWLAVCMTLLVNVRHVVYAPNLVPYLPQSKA
;
A
#
# COMPACT_ATOMS: atom_id res chain seq x y z
N MET A 1 16.07 -27.37 5.81
CA MET A 1 15.97 -25.90 5.91
C MET A 1 17.20 -25.30 5.22
N SER A 2 17.06 -24.89 3.95
CA SER A 2 18.20 -24.56 3.08
C SER A 2 18.53 -23.06 3.11
N GLN A 3 19.74 -22.75 3.60
CA GLN A 3 20.67 -21.72 3.16
C GLN A 3 20.10 -20.34 2.73
N ILE A 4 20.10 -19.38 3.65
CA ILE A 4 19.96 -17.95 3.35
C ILE A 4 21.29 -17.45 2.77
N SER A 5 21.48 -17.60 1.45
CA SER A 5 22.65 -17.09 0.73
C SER A 5 22.43 -15.62 0.34
N SER A 6 23.12 -14.74 1.06
CA SER A 6 22.98 -13.27 1.12
C SER A 6 23.23 -12.47 -0.19
N LYS A 7 23.46 -13.11 -1.34
CA LYS A 7 23.58 -12.43 -2.65
C LYS A 7 22.49 -12.81 -3.67
N SER A 8 21.82 -13.95 -3.50
CA SER A 8 20.76 -14.42 -4.42
C SER A 8 19.36 -13.93 -4.05
N GLY A 9 19.13 -13.60 -2.77
CA GLY A 9 17.79 -13.28 -2.27
C GLY A 9 17.18 -12.00 -2.84
N LEU A 10 17.97 -10.93 -3.02
CA LEU A 10 17.48 -9.66 -3.56
C LEU A 10 17.05 -9.80 -5.03
N LYS A 11 17.90 -10.43 -5.85
CA LYS A 11 17.61 -10.67 -7.28
C LYS A 11 16.38 -11.55 -7.43
N GLN A 12 16.27 -12.62 -6.65
CA GLN A 12 15.11 -13.50 -6.68
C GLN A 12 13.84 -12.75 -6.25
N GLY A 13 13.89 -11.96 -5.17
CA GLY A 13 12.75 -11.16 -4.74
C GLY A 13 12.26 -10.14 -5.77
N VAL A 14 13.17 -9.52 -6.54
CA VAL A 14 12.78 -8.63 -7.66
C VAL A 14 12.09 -9.42 -8.78
N ILE A 15 12.60 -10.60 -9.12
CA ILE A 15 12.02 -11.47 -10.15
C ILE A 15 10.64 -11.98 -9.71
N ASP A 16 10.51 -12.41 -8.45
CA ASP A 16 9.25 -12.86 -7.88
C ASP A 16 8.23 -11.71 -7.76
N GLY A 17 8.71 -10.47 -7.63
CA GLY A 17 7.89 -9.26 -7.56
C GLY A 17 7.41 -8.73 -8.92
N LEU A 18 8.11 -9.02 -10.01
CA LEU A 18 7.80 -8.52 -11.36
C LEU A 18 6.36 -8.81 -11.81
N PRO A 19 5.81 -10.03 -11.63
CA PRO A 19 4.42 -10.32 -11.99
C PRO A 19 3.39 -9.45 -11.28
N LEU A 20 3.67 -8.96 -10.07
CA LEU A 20 2.76 -8.07 -9.34
C LEU A 20 2.54 -6.75 -10.07
N LEU A 21 3.56 -6.24 -10.79
CA LEU A 21 3.46 -4.96 -11.51
C LEU A 21 2.32 -4.95 -12.53
N GLY A 22 2.02 -6.09 -13.14
CA GLY A 22 0.91 -6.23 -14.09
C GLY A 22 -0.44 -5.85 -13.48
N GLY A 23 -0.65 -6.10 -12.19
CA GLY A 23 -1.85 -5.68 -11.46
C GLY A 23 -1.79 -4.23 -10.98
N TYR A 24 -0.61 -3.74 -10.59
CA TYR A 24 -0.47 -2.39 -10.03
C TYR A 24 -0.59 -1.27 -11.07
N ILE A 25 -0.12 -1.47 -12.31
CA ILE A 25 -0.19 -0.46 -13.37
C ILE A 25 -1.64 0.03 -13.64
N PRO A 26 -2.61 -0.86 -13.97
CA PRO A 26 -3.98 -0.40 -14.23
C PRO A 26 -4.63 0.21 -13.00
N VAL A 27 -4.31 -0.26 -11.79
CA VAL A 27 -4.82 0.31 -10.53
C VAL A 27 -4.27 1.72 -10.31
N ALA A 28 -2.98 1.94 -10.54
CA ALA A 28 -2.35 3.26 -10.39
C ALA A 28 -2.92 4.27 -11.40
N ILE A 29 -3.12 3.87 -12.65
CA ILE A 29 -3.77 4.70 -13.66
C ILE A 29 -5.21 5.03 -13.24
N SER A 30 -5.95 4.02 -12.78
CA SER A 30 -7.34 4.21 -12.30
C SER A 30 -7.40 5.19 -11.13
N PHE A 31 -6.48 5.09 -10.17
CA PHE A 31 -6.39 6.04 -9.06
C PHE A 31 -6.14 7.47 -9.56
N GLY A 32 -5.14 7.68 -10.41
CA GLY A 32 -4.82 9.01 -10.93
C GLY A 32 -6.00 9.65 -11.66
N VAL A 33 -6.68 8.87 -12.49
CA VAL A 33 -7.88 9.31 -13.23
C VAL A 33 -9.03 9.66 -12.28
N ILE A 34 -9.27 8.87 -11.23
CA ILE A 34 -10.33 9.14 -10.25
C ILE A 34 -9.99 10.37 -9.39
N ALA A 35 -8.74 10.52 -8.95
CA ALA A 35 -8.32 11.65 -8.14
C ALA A 35 -8.47 12.98 -8.88
N VAL A 36 -8.03 13.03 -10.15
CA VAL A 36 -8.17 14.23 -10.97
C VAL A 36 -9.65 14.55 -11.26
N GLN A 37 -10.49 13.54 -11.53
CA GLN A 37 -11.94 13.74 -11.68
C GLN A 37 -12.62 14.22 -10.39
N ALA A 38 -12.09 13.82 -9.23
CA ALA A 38 -12.56 14.28 -7.93
C ALA A 38 -12.09 15.71 -7.58
N GLY A 39 -11.38 16.39 -8.48
CA GLY A 39 -10.95 17.78 -8.31
C GLY A 39 -9.56 17.97 -7.71
N PHE A 40 -8.80 16.90 -7.48
CA PHE A 40 -7.41 17.00 -7.03
C PHE A 40 -6.50 17.34 -8.21
N SER A 41 -5.47 18.14 -7.95
CA SER A 41 -4.40 18.36 -8.92
C SER A 41 -3.57 17.10 -9.13
N THR A 42 -2.91 17.00 -10.28
CA THR A 42 -1.97 15.90 -10.59
C THR A 42 -0.86 15.79 -9.53
N LEU A 43 -0.41 16.93 -8.99
CA LEU A 43 0.58 16.95 -7.93
C LEU A 43 0.04 16.34 -6.64
N GLU A 44 -1.17 16.72 -6.22
CA GLU A 44 -1.80 16.15 -5.02
C GLU A 44 -2.06 14.65 -5.16
N ALA A 45 -2.58 14.20 -6.31
CA ALA A 45 -2.76 12.78 -6.59
C ALA A 45 -1.42 12.00 -6.52
N THR A 46 -0.35 12.60 -7.03
CA THR A 46 1.00 12.02 -6.95
C THR A 46 1.49 11.96 -5.51
N LEU A 47 1.30 13.02 -4.72
CA LEU A 47 1.71 13.05 -3.31
C LEU A 47 0.92 12.03 -2.47
N ILE A 48 -0.39 11.91 -2.69
CA ILE A 48 -1.20 10.86 -2.06
C ILE A 48 -0.67 9.47 -2.43
N SER A 49 -0.26 9.28 -3.69
CA SER A 49 0.31 8.01 -4.16
C SER A 49 1.62 7.67 -3.45
N VAL A 50 2.49 8.67 -3.28
CA VAL A 50 3.82 8.53 -2.65
C VAL A 50 3.70 8.27 -1.15
N PHE A 51 2.85 9.01 -0.43
CA PHE A 51 2.78 8.94 1.03
C PHE A 51 1.82 7.87 1.56
N ILE A 52 0.73 7.61 0.85
CA ILE A 52 -0.34 6.72 1.31
C ILE A 52 -0.37 5.50 0.41
N TYR A 53 0.79 4.91 0.11
CA TYR A 53 0.92 3.76 -0.78
C TYR A 53 0.27 2.50 -0.16
N ALA A 54 -1.06 2.42 -0.27
CA ALA A 54 -1.89 1.41 0.39
C ALA A 54 -3.09 0.96 -0.48
N GLY A 55 -3.06 1.25 -1.79
CA GLY A 55 -4.09 0.86 -2.76
C GLY A 55 -5.47 1.37 -2.35
N ALA A 56 -6.32 0.48 -1.81
CA ALA A 56 -7.69 0.78 -1.39
C ALA A 56 -7.83 2.04 -0.51
N SER A 57 -6.86 2.30 0.37
CA SER A 57 -6.92 3.46 1.28
C SER A 57 -6.78 4.80 0.54
N GLN A 58 -6.13 4.85 -0.62
CA GLN A 58 -6.00 6.06 -1.45
C GLN A 58 -7.34 6.43 -2.09
N PHE A 59 -8.04 5.44 -2.63
CA PHE A 59 -9.38 5.63 -3.19
C PHE A 59 -10.37 6.07 -2.12
N LEU A 60 -10.32 5.46 -0.93
CA LEU A 60 -11.16 5.85 0.20
C LEU A 60 -10.90 7.29 0.62
N LEU A 61 -9.63 7.69 0.77
CA LEU A 61 -9.26 9.05 1.15
C LEU A 61 -9.82 10.06 0.16
N VAL A 62 -9.56 9.86 -1.15
CA VAL A 62 -10.04 10.74 -2.21
C VAL A 62 -11.56 10.82 -2.21
N ALA A 63 -12.25 9.68 -2.10
CA ALA A 63 -13.71 9.65 -2.07
C ALA A 63 -14.30 10.41 -0.86
N MET A 64 -13.69 10.26 0.33
CA MET A 64 -14.15 10.94 1.54
C MET A 64 -13.87 12.44 1.51
N VAL A 65 -12.70 12.84 1.05
CA VAL A 65 -12.37 14.27 0.93
C VAL A 65 -13.23 14.93 -0.14
N ALA A 66 -13.45 14.26 -1.28
CA ALA A 66 -14.31 14.76 -2.36
C ALA A 66 -15.79 14.84 -1.94
N SER A 67 -16.25 13.99 -1.01
CA SER A 67 -17.61 14.07 -0.45
C SER A 67 -17.78 15.14 0.63
N GLY A 68 -16.72 15.91 0.95
CA GLY A 68 -16.74 16.93 1.99
C GLY A 68 -16.66 16.37 3.41
N SER A 69 -16.22 15.12 3.57
CA SER A 69 -16.02 14.54 4.90
C SER A 69 -14.90 15.29 5.65
N PRO A 70 -15.01 15.44 6.99
CA PRO A 70 -13.93 16.00 7.78
C PRO A 70 -12.62 15.22 7.61
N LEU A 71 -11.49 15.94 7.44
CA LEU A 71 -10.20 15.31 7.16
C LEU A 71 -9.77 14.31 8.24
N TRP A 72 -10.01 14.62 9.52
CA TRP A 72 -9.68 13.71 10.62
C TRP A 72 -10.41 12.37 10.50
N LEU A 73 -11.66 12.37 10.03
CA LEU A 73 -12.45 11.16 9.85
C LEU A 73 -11.91 10.33 8.68
N ALA A 74 -11.50 10.97 7.59
CA ALA A 74 -10.85 10.30 6.47
C ALA A 74 -9.51 9.65 6.89
N VAL A 75 -8.74 10.31 7.74
CA VAL A 75 -7.53 9.74 8.35
C VAL A 75 -7.87 8.54 9.26
N CYS A 76 -8.87 8.66 10.13
CA CYS A 76 -9.30 7.54 10.97
C CYS A 76 -9.75 6.33 10.14
N MET A 77 -10.53 6.54 9.08
CA MET A 77 -11.02 5.46 8.23
C MET A 77 -9.91 4.82 7.39
N THR A 78 -8.97 5.60 6.88
CA THR A 78 -7.79 5.05 6.18
C THR A 78 -6.91 4.23 7.11
N LEU A 79 -6.69 4.67 8.35
CA LEU A 79 -6.02 3.87 9.38
C LEU A 79 -6.78 2.57 9.69
N LEU A 80 -8.10 2.66 9.88
CA LEU A 80 -8.97 1.52 10.15
C LEU A 80 -8.87 0.46 9.05
N VAL A 81 -8.98 0.88 7.79
CA VAL A 81 -8.86 -0.03 6.63
C VAL A 81 -7.46 -0.65 6.53
N ASN A 82 -6.43 0.05 7.00
CA ASN A 82 -5.07 -0.47 7.05
C ASN A 82 -4.82 -1.43 8.22
N VAL A 83 -5.72 -1.57 9.19
CA VAL A 83 -5.61 -2.60 10.24
C VAL A 83 -5.51 -4.02 9.64
N ARG A 84 -5.95 -4.24 8.39
CA ARG A 84 -5.73 -5.49 7.64
C ARG A 84 -4.28 -5.99 7.64
N HIS A 85 -3.30 -5.09 7.78
CA HIS A 85 -1.88 -5.47 7.84
C HIS A 85 -1.53 -6.21 9.14
N VAL A 86 -2.31 -6.07 10.21
CA VAL A 86 -2.13 -6.81 11.48
C VAL A 86 -2.26 -8.32 11.25
N VAL A 87 -3.08 -8.74 10.28
CA VAL A 87 -3.27 -10.16 9.91
C VAL A 87 -1.99 -10.76 9.28
N TYR A 88 -1.03 -9.94 8.85
CA TYR A 88 0.27 -10.42 8.38
C TYR A 88 1.18 -10.87 9.52
N ALA A 89 0.97 -10.38 10.75
CA ALA A 89 1.86 -10.65 11.87
C ALA A 89 2.04 -12.17 12.14
N PRO A 90 1.00 -13.01 12.24
CA PRO A 90 1.15 -14.45 12.45
C PRO A 90 1.93 -15.15 11.33
N ASN A 91 1.80 -14.67 10.08
CA ASN A 91 2.51 -15.23 8.92
C ASN A 91 4.01 -14.88 8.93
N LEU A 92 4.38 -13.78 9.59
CA LEU A 92 5.77 -13.34 9.73
C LEU A 92 6.50 -14.01 10.90
N VAL A 93 5.77 -14.47 11.94
CA VAL A 93 6.34 -15.09 13.15
C VAL A 93 7.40 -16.16 12.86
N PRO A 94 7.19 -17.13 11.93
CA PRO A 94 8.18 -18.17 11.66
C PRO A 94 9.52 -17.67 11.08
N TYR A 95 9.52 -16.45 10.53
CA TYR A 95 10.69 -15.83 9.90
C TYR A 95 11.41 -14.84 10.81
N LEU A 96 10.80 -14.49 11.96
CA LEU A 96 11.43 -13.61 12.93
C LEU A 96 12.44 -14.40 13.77
N PRO A 97 13.65 -13.86 14.03
CA PRO A 97 14.58 -14.49 14.95
C PRO A 97 13.92 -14.58 16.33
N GLN A 98 13.87 -15.79 16.90
CA GLN A 98 13.34 -15.96 18.25
C GLN A 98 14.24 -15.24 19.24
N SER A 99 13.79 -14.08 19.72
CA SER A 99 14.42 -13.39 20.83
C SER A 99 14.29 -14.29 22.05
N LYS A 100 15.42 -14.78 22.58
CA LYS A 100 15.47 -15.44 23.89
C LYS A 100 15.29 -14.35 24.95
N ALA A 101 14.05 -14.07 25.32
CA ALA A 101 13.72 -13.40 26.56
C ALA A 101 13.55 -14.46 27.67
#